data_AF-A0A1Q3GW01-F1
#
_entry.id   AF-A0A1Q3GW01-F1
#
_cell.length_a   1.000
_cell.length_b   1.000
_cell.length_c   1.000
_cell.angle_alpha   90.00
_cell.angle_beta   90.00
_cell.angle_gamma   90.00
#
_symmetry.space_group_name_H-M   'P 1'
#
loop_
_entity.id
_entity.type
_entity.pdbx_description
1 polymer ?
#
loop_
_entity_poly.entity_id
_entity_poly.type
_entity_poly.pdbx_seq_one_letter_code
_entity_poly.pdbx_strand_id
1 'polypeptide(L)'
;MKHLEDIVMVVAPLSAAILIIFIIAKYNYLAKKAIIDKGGDPSSRNKYRYLDVGCIVISIGVGLAISSLISTLSLPPKTLNLLTYATLLVFGGIGLVLAHFIRNKFENK
;
A
#
# COMPACT_ATOMS: atom_id res chain seq x y z
N MET A 1 27.35 -5.43 -21.97
CA MET A 1 26.79 -5.82 -20.65
C MET A 1 25.98 -4.69 -20.01
N LYS A 2 26.50 -3.46 -19.90
CA LYS A 2 25.76 -2.31 -19.31
C LYS A 2 24.37 -2.04 -19.91
N HIS A 3 24.22 -2.10 -21.24
CA HIS A 3 22.91 -1.90 -21.89
C HIS A 3 21.85 -2.97 -21.55
N LEU A 4 22.26 -4.20 -21.24
CA LEU A 4 21.34 -5.27 -20.83
C LEU A 4 20.86 -5.04 -19.38
N GLU A 5 21.75 -4.60 -18.49
CA GLU A 5 21.38 -4.23 -17.12
C GLU A 5 20.39 -3.08 -17.07
N ASP A 6 20.59 -2.02 -17.87
CA ASP A 6 19.68 -0.88 -17.91
C ASP A 6 18.27 -1.26 -18.37
N ILE A 7 18.16 -2.14 -19.38
CA ILE A 7 16.86 -2.62 -19.86
C ILE A 7 16.19 -3.49 -18.80
N VAL A 8 16.93 -4.40 -18.16
CA VAL A 8 16.39 -5.28 -17.11
C VAL A 8 15.91 -4.48 -15.90
N MET A 9 16.66 -3.46 -15.49
CA MET A 9 16.32 -2.61 -14.34
C MET A 9 15.00 -1.85 -14.54
N VAL A 10 14.62 -1.55 -15.78
CA VAL A 10 13.35 -0.85 -16.10
C VAL A 10 12.22 -1.83 -16.42
N VAL A 11 12.48 -2.87 -17.21
CA VAL A 11 11.45 -3.82 -17.66
C VAL A 11 10.99 -4.74 -16.51
N ALA A 12 11.89 -5.16 -15.63
CA ALA A 12 11.56 -6.04 -14.52
C ALA A 12 10.51 -5.43 -13.56
N PRO A 13 10.68 -4.20 -13.01
CA PRO A 13 9.68 -3.62 -12.13
C PRO A 13 8.35 -3.30 -12.84
N LEU A 14 8.39 -2.91 -14.12
CA LEU A 14 7.19 -2.67 -14.92
C LEU A 14 6.37 -3.94 -15.10
N SER A 15 7.01 -5.04 -15.49
CA SER A 15 6.35 -6.33 -15.66
C SER A 15 5.75 -6.86 -14.34
N ALA A 16 6.48 -6.70 -13.22
CA ALA A 16 6.00 -7.05 -11.89
C ALA A 16 4.78 -6.22 -11.48
N ALA A 17 4.80 -4.90 -11.70
CA ALA A 17 3.66 -4.03 -11.40
C ALA A 17 2.40 -4.44 -12.19
N ILE A 18 2.55 -4.75 -13.48
CA ILE A 18 1.44 -5.21 -14.33
C ILE A 18 0.85 -6.52 -13.81
N LEU A 19 1.70 -7.49 -13.44
CA LEU A 19 1.25 -8.77 -12.88
C LEU A 19 0.49 -8.58 -11.56
N ILE A 20 0.98 -7.72 -10.66
CA ILE A 20 0.32 -7.43 -9.39
C ILE A 20 -1.07 -6.83 -9.65
N ILE A 21 -1.17 -5.82 -10.53
CA ILE A 21 -2.44 -5.19 -10.88
C ILE A 21 -3.40 -6.22 -11.49
N PHE A 22 -2.91 -7.08 -12.38
CA PHE A 22 -3.71 -8.13 -13.00
C PHE A 22 -4.25 -9.13 -11.97
N ILE A 23 -3.41 -9.59 -11.04
CA ILE A 23 -3.82 -10.48 -9.95
C ILE A 23 -4.90 -9.81 -9.10
N ILE A 24 -4.69 -8.55 -8.69
CA ILE A 24 -5.65 -7.81 -7.87
C ILE A 24 -6.98 -7.66 -8.62
N ALA A 25 -6.96 -7.26 -9.89
CA ALA A 25 -8.15 -7.10 -10.70
C ALA A 25 -8.92 -8.43 -10.86
N LYS A 26 -8.22 -9.52 -11.16
CA LYS A 26 -8.80 -10.85 -11.30
C LYS A 26 -9.44 -11.32 -9.99
N TYR A 27 -8.76 -11.15 -8.85
CA TYR A 27 -9.30 -11.51 -7.54
C TYR A 27 -10.52 -10.64 -7.16
N ASN A 28 -10.48 -9.34 -7.45
CA ASN A 28 -11.60 -8.45 -7.17
C ASN A 28 -12.84 -8.83 -8.00
N TYR A 29 -12.64 -9.22 -9.26
CA TYR A 29 -13.71 -9.73 -10.11
C TYR A 29 -14.31 -11.02 -9.57
N LEU A 30 -13.48 -12.01 -9.24
CA LEU A 30 -13.93 -13.29 -8.68
C LEU A 30 -14.67 -13.10 -7.34
N ALA A 31 -14.19 -12.21 -6.48
CA ALA A 31 -14.84 -11.89 -5.22
C ALA A 31 -16.21 -11.25 -5.43
N LYS A 32 -16.31 -10.25 -6.33
CA LYS A 32 -17.60 -9.62 -6.68
C LYS A 32 -18.57 -10.63 -7.30
N LYS A 33 -18.09 -11.50 -8.19
CA LYS A 33 -18.91 -12.55 -8.81
C LYS A 33 -19.45 -13.52 -7.77
N ALA A 34 -18.62 -13.99 -6.84
CA ALA A 34 -19.03 -14.91 -5.79
C ALA A 34 -20.08 -14.32 -4.82
N ILE A 35 -20.07 -13.00 -4.61
CA ILE A 35 -21.09 -12.30 -3.80
C ILE A 35 -22.42 -12.27 -4.54
N ILE A 36 -22.40 -11.93 -5.83
CA ILE A 36 -23.60 -11.89 -6.69
C ILE A 36 -24.22 -13.29 -6.84
N ASP A 37 -23.40 -14.33 -7.06
CA ASP A 37 -23.86 -15.72 -7.19
C ASP A 37 -24.52 -16.24 -5.89
N LYS A 38 -24.21 -15.65 -4.73
CA LYS A 38 -24.84 -15.95 -3.44
C LYS A 38 -26.03 -15.04 -3.10
N GLY A 39 -26.46 -14.17 -4.03
CA GLY A 39 -27.56 -13.23 -3.83
C GLY A 39 -27.22 -12.01 -2.97
N GLY A 40 -25.93 -11.74 -2.71
CA GLY A 40 -25.48 -10.59 -1.94
C GLY A 40 -25.29 -9.33 -2.79
N ASP A 41 -25.42 -8.15 -2.17
CA ASP A 41 -25.17 -6.87 -2.83
C ASP A 41 -23.68 -6.47 -2.78
N PRO A 42 -22.98 -6.38 -3.93
CA PRO A 42 -21.56 -5.97 -3.98
C PRO A 42 -21.33 -4.48 -3.65
N SER A 43 -22.39 -3.66 -3.54
CA SER A 43 -22.33 -2.20 -3.30
C SER A 43 -22.05 -1.84 -1.83
N SER A 44 -22.46 -2.69 -0.88
CA SER A 44 -22.25 -2.49 0.57
C SER A 44 -20.77 -2.33 0.97
N ARG A 45 -19.86 -2.93 0.20
CA ARG A 45 -18.40 -2.91 0.47
C ARG A 45 -17.77 -1.52 0.35
N ASN A 46 -18.40 -0.57 -0.33
CA ASN A 46 -17.79 0.74 -0.62
C ASN A 46 -17.83 1.71 0.57
N LYS A 47 -18.64 1.43 1.61
CA LYS A 47 -18.88 2.34 2.73
C LYS A 47 -17.62 2.61 3.59
N TYR A 48 -16.68 1.67 3.63
CA TYR A 48 -15.47 1.76 4.47
C TYR A 48 -14.22 2.20 3.71
N ARG A 49 -14.32 2.46 2.41
CA ARG A 49 -13.16 2.82 1.56
C ARG A 49 -12.52 4.16 1.98
N TYR A 50 -13.33 5.10 2.47
CA TYR A 50 -12.84 6.37 3.02
C TYR A 50 -12.05 6.19 4.32
N LEU A 51 -12.41 5.18 5.13
CA LEU A 51 -11.74 4.87 6.39
C LEU A 51 -10.35 4.24 6.12
N ASP A 52 -10.28 3.36 5.12
CA ASP A 52 -9.02 2.76 4.66
C ASP A 52 -8.05 3.85 4.16
N VAL A 53 -8.51 4.76 3.30
CA VAL A 53 -7.69 5.86 2.77
C VAL A 53 -7.25 6.81 3.89
N GLY A 54 -8.15 7.18 4.80
CA GLY A 54 -7.83 8.05 5.93
C GLY A 54 -6.72 7.47 6.82
N CYS A 55 -6.80 6.17 7.14
CA CYS A 55 -5.80 5.52 7.98
C CYS A 55 -4.42 5.44 7.30
N ILE A 56 -4.38 5.16 5.98
CA ILE A 56 -3.14 5.17 5.20
C ILE A 56 -2.52 6.58 5.18
N VAL A 57 -3.31 7.61 4.87
CA VAL A 57 -2.82 9.00 4.80
C VAL A 57 -2.26 9.46 6.16
N ILE A 58 -2.97 9.17 7.25
CA ILE A 58 -2.53 9.51 8.61
C ILE A 58 -1.21 8.80 8.94
N SER A 59 -1.10 7.50 8.65
CA SER A 59 0.12 6.73 8.93
C SER A 59 1.34 7.22 8.14
N ILE A 60 1.15 7.59 6.87
CA ILE A 60 2.21 8.18 6.03
C ILE A 60 2.60 9.55 6.58
N GLY A 61 1.64 10.38 6.99
CA GLY A 61 1.91 11.66 7.64
C GLY A 61 2.75 11.53 8.90
N VAL A 62 2.46 10.53 9.74
CA VAL A 62 3.25 10.21 10.94
C VAL A 62 4.65 9.72 10.56
N GLY A 63 4.77 8.86 9.54
CA GLY A 63 6.06 8.40 9.03
C GLY A 63 6.95 9.54 8.51
N LEU A 64 6.35 10.53 7.83
CA LEU A 64 7.05 11.73 7.38
C LEU A 64 7.49 12.61 8.55
N ALA A 65 6.64 12.81 9.56
CA ALA A 65 6.98 13.58 10.75
C ALA A 65 8.18 12.96 11.50
N ILE A 66 8.17 11.64 11.66
CA ILE A 66 9.28 10.89 12.29
C ILE A 66 10.55 10.98 11.43
N SER A 67 10.41 10.89 10.10
CA SER A 67 11.55 11.04 9.20
C SER A 67 12.18 12.43 9.26
N SER A 68 11.37 13.48 9.44
CA SER A 68 11.87 14.85 9.65
C SER A 68 12.67 14.98 10.95
N LEU A 69 12.30 14.26 12.01
CA LEU A 69 13.07 14.22 13.27
C LEU A 69 14.38 13.45 13.12
N ILE A 70 14.39 12.40 12.29
CA ILE A 70 15.61 11.66 11.99
C ILE A 70 16.57 12.50 11.13
N SER A 71 16.03 13.36 10.27
CA SER A 71 16.84 14.24 9.42
C SER A 71 17.59 15.34 10.18
N THR A 72 17.25 15.62 11.44
CA THR A 72 18.01 16.56 12.29
C THR A 72 19.22 15.90 12.95
N LEU A 73 19.28 14.57 12.97
CA LEU A 73 20.48 13.83 13.34
C LEU A 73 21.46 13.93 12.17
N SER A 74 22.68 14.43 12.41
CA SER A 74 23.74 14.60 11.39
C SER A 74 24.25 13.25 10.86
N LEU A 75 23.43 12.54 10.09
CA LEU A 75 23.80 11.33 9.37
C LEU A 75 24.24 11.65 7.94
N PRO A 76 25.01 10.76 7.30
CA PRO A 76 25.34 10.86 5.89
C PRO A 76 24.07 10.95 5.01
N PRO A 77 24.06 11.79 3.96
CA PRO A 77 22.88 12.05 3.14
C PRO A 77 22.30 10.80 2.45
N LYS A 78 23.17 9.84 2.09
CA LYS A 78 22.77 8.56 1.49
C LYS A 78 21.99 7.69 2.48
N THR A 79 22.38 7.71 3.77
CA THR A 79 21.71 6.95 4.83
C THR A 79 20.40 7.61 5.23
N LEU A 80 20.36 8.95 5.28
CA LEU A 80 19.13 9.70 5.54
C LEU A 80 18.04 9.40 4.52
N ASN A 81 18.36 9.46 3.22
CA ASN A 81 17.38 9.15 2.17
C ASN A 81 16.88 7.70 2.28
N LEU A 82 17.78 6.73 2.47
CA LEU A 82 17.40 5.33 2.60
C LEU A 82 16.49 5.11 3.81
N LEU A 83 16.79 5.77 4.93
CA LEU A 83 16.03 5.67 6.17
C LEU A 83 14.66 6.34 6.03
N THR A 84 14.56 7.48 5.34
CA THR A 84 13.28 8.13 5.00
C THR A 84 12.37 7.20 4.21
N TYR A 85 12.87 6.55 3.15
CA TYR A 85 12.07 5.60 2.38
C TYR A 85 11.67 4.37 3.20
N ALA A 86 12.56 3.87 4.06
CA ALA A 86 12.26 2.76 4.96
C ALA A 86 11.17 3.13 5.98
N THR A 87 11.26 4.30 6.62
CA THR A 87 10.25 4.79 7.57
C THR A 87 8.90 4.99 6.88
N LEU A 88 8.88 5.54 5.68
CA LEU A 88 7.66 5.68 4.87
C LEU A 88 7.01 4.32 4.55
N LEU A 89 7.80 3.33 4.14
CA LEU A 89 7.29 1.99 3.84
C LEU A 89 6.75 1.28 5.09
N VAL A 90 7.47 1.36 6.20
CA VAL A 90 7.07 0.72 7.46
C VAL A 90 5.80 1.37 8.02
N PHE A 91 5.75 2.69 8.11
CA PHE A 91 4.58 3.40 8.62
C PHE A 91 3.37 3.29 7.68
N GLY A 92 3.57 3.38 6.36
CA GLY A 92 2.51 3.15 5.38
C GLY A 92 1.96 1.72 5.42
N GLY A 93 2.83 0.73 5.61
CA GLY A 93 2.44 -0.68 5.79
C GLY A 93 1.65 -0.91 7.08
N ILE A 94 2.09 -0.33 8.20
CA ILE A 94 1.37 -0.39 9.49
C ILE A 94 0.00 0.26 9.36
N GLY A 95 -0.11 1.40 8.68
CA GLY A 95 -1.40 2.05 8.40
C GLY A 95 -2.35 1.18 7.60
N LEU A 96 -1.83 0.43 6.63
CA LEU A 96 -2.63 -0.50 5.82
C LEU A 96 -3.15 -1.69 6.65
N VAL A 97 -2.33 -2.20 7.57
CA VAL A 97 -2.72 -3.26 8.51
C VAL A 97 -3.77 -2.75 9.49
N LEU A 98 -3.58 -1.56 10.06
CA LEU A 98 -4.55 -0.90 10.94
C LEU A 98 -5.87 -0.64 10.22
N ALA A 99 -5.83 -0.12 9.00
CA ALA A 99 -6.99 0.09 8.14
C ALA A 99 -7.81 -1.20 7.99
N HIS A 100 -7.13 -2.30 7.65
CA HIS A 100 -7.77 -3.60 7.52
C HIS A 100 -8.38 -4.11 8.83
N PHE A 101 -7.68 -3.94 9.96
CA PHE A 101 -8.17 -4.37 11.27
C PHE A 101 -9.39 -3.56 11.73
N ILE A 102 -9.33 -2.23 11.53
CA ILE A 102 -10.44 -1.32 11.84
C ILE A 102 -11.64 -1.67 10.98
N ARG A 103 -11.46 -1.86 9.67
CA ARG A 103 -12.53 -2.28 8.77
C ARG A 103 -13.17 -3.60 9.21
N ASN A 104 -12.39 -4.62 9.53
CA ASN A 104 -12.91 -5.90 10.02
C ASN A 104 -13.68 -5.76 11.34
N LYS A 105 -13.33 -4.80 12.19
CA LYS A 105 -14.07 -4.51 13.43
C LYS A 105 -15.40 -3.78 13.16
N PHE A 106 -15.47 -2.91 12.17
CA PHE A 106 -16.68 -2.16 11.81
C PHE A 106 -17.63 -2.90 10.86
N GLU A 107 -17.15 -3.92 10.15
CA GLU A 107 -17.95 -4.79 9.28
C GLU A 107 -18.65 -5.91 10.08
N ASN A 108 -18.13 -6.26 11.27
CA ASN A 108 -18.70 -7.27 12.19
C ASN A 108 -19.66 -6.69 13.25
N LYS A 109 -20.16 -5.47 13.09
CA LYS A 109 -21.07 -4.81 14.03
C LYS A 109 -22.29 -4.27 13.29
#